data_AF-A0A1Q8SMC5-F1
#
_entry.id   AF-A0A1Q8SMC5-F1
#
_cell.length_a   1.000
_cell.length_b   1.000
_cell.length_c   1.000
_cell.angle_alpha   90.00
_cell.angle_beta   90.00
_cell.angle_gamma   90.00
#
_symmetry.space_group_name_H-M   'P 1'
#
loop_
_entity.id
_entity.type
_entity.pdbx_description
1 polymer ?
#
loop_
_entity_poly.entity_id
_entity_poly.type
_entity_poly.pdbx_seq_one_letter_code
_entity_poly.pdbx_strand_id
1 'polypeptide(L)'
;YPAYDTKQAFSDAYPHQTYSMLPPWLTHGVFRVPRDARFYMRLTRIYWKRFNRPLMAVAAFVLGIVLTTSVLVIDQVDARNSTADTEATPDTPAPTVDLTAYRRARITGYAQLGDLTTYRLLDGDNRPTTSHDLERQGLTVVPMGACHLRLASGAQHADIGC
;
A
#
# COMPACT_ATOMS: atom_id res chain seq x y z
N TYR A 1 48.87 -55.00 21.06
CA TYR A 1 47.81 -54.41 21.91
C TYR A 1 47.13 -55.56 22.67
N PRO A 2 47.72 -56.05 23.78
CA PRO A 2 47.23 -57.25 24.49
C PRO A 2 46.31 -56.94 25.69
N ALA A 3 45.80 -55.71 25.81
CA ALA A 3 45.24 -55.21 27.07
C ALA A 3 43.76 -55.56 27.33
N TYR A 4 43.05 -56.18 26.39
CA TYR A 4 41.63 -56.52 26.57
C TYR A 4 41.32 -57.95 26.15
N ASP A 5 40.78 -58.71 27.10
CA ASP A 5 40.24 -60.05 26.86
C ASP A 5 38.82 -59.92 26.30
N THR A 6 38.67 -60.17 25.00
CA THR A 6 37.38 -60.11 24.31
C THR A 6 36.51 -61.35 24.57
N LYS A 7 36.95 -62.30 25.41
CA LYS A 7 36.20 -63.50 25.75
C LYS A 7 35.26 -63.31 26.95
N GLN A 8 35.23 -62.14 27.57
CA GLN A 8 34.30 -61.84 28.65
C GLN A 8 32.88 -61.73 28.08
N ALA A 9 32.04 -62.73 28.38
CA ALA A 9 30.60 -62.69 28.14
C ALA A 9 29.90 -62.06 29.35
N PHE A 10 29.04 -61.07 29.12
CA PHE A 10 28.18 -60.51 30.17
C PHE A 10 26.96 -61.39 30.35
N SER A 11 26.48 -61.53 31.60
CA SER A 11 25.27 -62.30 31.88
C SER A 11 24.04 -61.63 31.27
N ASP A 12 23.24 -62.39 30.51
CA ASP A 12 22.00 -61.88 29.90
C ASP A 12 20.96 -61.41 30.94
N ALA A 13 21.07 -61.89 32.18
CA ALA A 13 20.15 -61.60 33.30
C ALA A 13 20.70 -60.57 34.31
N TYR A 14 21.49 -59.59 33.86
CA TYR A 14 22.00 -58.55 34.76
C TYR A 14 20.86 -57.61 35.21
N PRO A 15 20.59 -57.47 36.52
CA PRO A 15 19.40 -56.77 37.03
C PRO A 15 19.39 -55.26 36.72
N HIS A 16 20.54 -54.66 36.38
CA HIS A 16 20.66 -53.23 36.10
C HIS A 16 20.72 -52.86 34.61
N GLN A 17 20.47 -53.81 33.70
CA GLN A 17 20.63 -53.64 32.23
C GLN A 17 22.03 -53.12 31.85
N THR A 18 22.30 -52.96 30.56
CA THR A 18 23.56 -52.39 30.08
C THR A 18 23.55 -50.89 30.33
N TYR A 19 24.18 -50.44 31.42
CA TYR A 19 24.38 -49.02 31.68
C TYR A 19 25.49 -48.48 30.75
N SER A 20 25.12 -47.60 29.82
CA SER A 20 26.08 -46.80 29.06
C SER A 20 25.87 -45.32 29.40
N MET A 21 26.81 -44.75 30.14
CA MET A 21 26.81 -43.32 30.41
C MET A 21 27.30 -42.62 29.15
N LEU A 22 26.38 -41.99 28.39
CA LEU A 22 26.77 -41.10 27.31
C LEU A 22 27.17 -39.76 27.93
N PRO A 23 28.46 -39.41 27.93
CA PRO A 23 28.90 -38.25 28.66
C PRO A 23 28.58 -36.98 27.87
N PRO A 24 28.30 -35.84 28.54
CA PRO A 24 27.79 -34.63 27.88
C PRO A 24 28.67 -34.08 26.76
N TRP A 25 29.98 -34.35 26.78
CA TRP A 25 30.89 -33.88 25.73
C TRP A 25 30.64 -34.59 24.38
N LEU A 26 30.21 -35.86 24.41
CA LEU A 26 29.88 -36.65 23.21
C LEU A 26 28.59 -36.17 22.56
N THR A 27 27.63 -35.65 23.34
CA THR A 27 26.37 -35.09 22.84
C THR A 27 26.52 -33.63 22.37
N HIS A 28 27.40 -32.85 23.00
CA HIS A 28 27.48 -31.40 22.80
C HIS A 28 28.82 -30.89 22.24
N GLY A 29 29.33 -31.49 21.16
CA GLY A 29 30.35 -30.77 20.36
C GLY A 29 31.32 -31.60 19.55
N VAL A 30 31.55 -32.87 19.91
CA VAL A 30 32.54 -33.72 19.20
C VAL A 30 32.25 -33.82 17.70
N PHE A 31 30.97 -33.90 17.33
CA PHE A 31 30.52 -34.02 15.94
C PHE A 31 29.94 -32.72 15.36
N ARG A 32 30.19 -31.57 16.00
CA ARG A 32 29.66 -30.30 15.50
C ARG A 32 30.47 -29.83 14.30
N VAL A 33 29.84 -29.84 13.13
CA VAL A 33 30.42 -29.29 11.90
C VAL A 33 30.54 -27.76 12.01
N PRO A 34 31.71 -27.17 11.74
CA PRO A 34 31.88 -25.71 11.73
C PRO A 34 30.99 -25.09 10.64
N ARG A 35 30.36 -23.96 10.97
CA ARG A 35 29.47 -23.24 10.05
C ARG A 35 30.23 -22.08 9.41
N ASP A 36 30.78 -22.32 8.23
CA ASP A 36 31.47 -21.28 7.47
C ASP A 36 30.49 -20.42 6.66
N ALA A 37 30.96 -19.28 6.13
CA ALA A 37 30.16 -18.43 5.24
C ALA A 37 29.54 -19.21 4.06
N ARG A 38 30.27 -20.21 3.53
CA ARG A 38 29.79 -21.09 2.46
C ARG A 38 28.61 -21.97 2.89
N PHE A 39 28.59 -22.41 4.16
CA PHE A 39 27.46 -23.16 4.72
C PHE A 39 26.20 -22.30 4.74
N TYR A 40 26.32 -21.07 5.25
CA TYR A 40 25.20 -20.13 5.29
C TYR A 40 24.71 -19.73 3.89
N MET A 41 25.59 -19.46 2.94
CA MET A 41 25.20 -19.17 1.55
C MET A 41 24.44 -20.34 0.89
N ARG A 42 24.86 -21.58 1.16
CA ARG A 42 24.16 -22.76 0.64
C ARG A 42 22.78 -22.89 1.29
N LEU A 43 22.71 -22.68 2.60
CA LEU A 43 21.46 -22.74 3.37
C LEU A 43 20.46 -21.69 2.87
N THR A 44 20.89 -20.43 2.77
CA THR A 44 20.03 -19.33 2.27
C THR A 44 19.58 -19.60 0.84
N ARG A 45 20.46 -20.07 -0.04
CA ARG A 45 20.08 -20.45 -1.42
C ARG A 45 19.01 -21.54 -1.45
N ILE A 46 19.11 -22.58 -0.62
CA ILE A 46 18.12 -23.65 -0.55
C ILE A 46 16.77 -23.11 -0.07
N TYR A 47 16.77 -22.34 1.01
CA TYR A 47 15.54 -21.78 1.56
C TYR A 47 14.91 -20.73 0.67
N TRP A 48 15.71 -19.91 0.00
CA TRP A 48 15.19 -18.97 -1.00
C TRP A 48 14.50 -19.72 -2.13
N LYS A 49 15.12 -20.78 -2.68
CA LYS A 49 14.47 -21.61 -3.71
C LYS A 49 13.20 -22.29 -3.21
N ARG A 50 13.21 -22.79 -1.97
CA ARG A 50 12.07 -23.47 -1.35
C ARG A 50 10.90 -22.52 -1.08
N PHE A 51 11.20 -21.32 -0.59
CA PHE A 51 10.20 -20.37 -0.13
C PHE A 51 9.81 -19.33 -1.16
N ASN A 52 10.48 -19.22 -2.32
CA ASN A 52 10.13 -18.22 -3.33
C ASN A 52 8.64 -18.29 -3.73
N ARG A 53 8.10 -19.49 -3.95
CA ARG A 53 6.70 -19.68 -4.35
C ARG A 53 5.69 -19.34 -3.25
N PRO A 54 5.75 -19.93 -2.04
CA PRO A 54 4.79 -19.60 -0.98
C PRO A 54 4.97 -18.16 -0.48
N LEU A 55 6.20 -17.61 -0.47
CA LEU A 55 6.45 -16.23 -0.08
C LEU A 55 5.79 -15.25 -1.04
N MET A 56 5.88 -15.47 -2.36
CA MET A 56 5.19 -14.65 -3.35
C MET A 56 3.67 -14.74 -3.22
N ALA A 57 3.13 -15.93 -2.91
CA ALA A 57 1.70 -16.10 -2.66
C ALA A 57 1.25 -15.31 -1.42
N VAL A 58 1.99 -15.38 -0.31
CA VAL A 58 1.71 -14.61 0.91
C VAL A 58 1.84 -13.11 0.64
N ALA A 59 2.88 -12.68 -0.06
CA ALA A 59 3.08 -11.27 -0.41
C ALA A 59 1.93 -10.73 -1.28
N ALA A 60 1.52 -11.48 -2.30
CA ALA A 60 0.38 -11.12 -3.14
C ALA A 60 -0.94 -11.07 -2.35
N PHE A 61 -1.15 -12.03 -1.43
CA PHE A 61 -2.32 -12.05 -0.57
C PHE A 61 -2.37 -10.83 0.37
N VAL A 62 -1.26 -10.50 1.04
CA VAL A 62 -1.16 -9.32 1.89
C VAL A 62 -1.38 -8.04 1.09
N LEU A 63 -0.77 -7.93 -0.09
CA LEU A 63 -0.95 -6.79 -0.98
C LEU A 63 -2.42 -6.64 -1.44
N GLY A 64 -3.10 -7.76 -1.72
CA GLY A 64 -4.54 -7.77 -2.01
C GLY A 64 -5.38 -7.25 -0.84
N ILE A 65 -5.08 -7.66 0.39
CA ILE A 65 -5.75 -7.13 1.60
C ILE A 65 -5.52 -5.63 1.74
N VAL A 66 -4.28 -5.16 1.56
CA VAL A 66 -3.97 -3.73 1.68
C VAL A 66 -4.71 -2.91 0.63
N LEU A 67 -4.73 -3.35 -0.64
CA LEU A 67 -5.43 -2.62 -1.70
C LEU A 67 -6.95 -2.62 -1.51
N THR A 68 -7.54 -3.74 -1.10
CA THR A 68 -8.98 -3.81 -0.85
C THR A 68 -9.38 -2.95 0.34
N THR A 69 -8.62 -3.01 1.44
CA THR A 69 -8.89 -2.17 2.62
C THR A 69 -8.68 -0.68 2.34
N SER A 70 -7.70 -0.30 1.51
CA SER A 70 -7.49 1.11 1.16
C SER A 70 -8.66 1.69 0.37
N VAL A 71 -9.22 0.93 -0.58
CA VAL A 71 -10.41 1.36 -1.33
C VAL A 71 -11.60 1.54 -0.41
N LEU A 72 -11.86 0.57 0.47
CA LEU A 72 -12.98 0.66 1.41
C LEU A 72 -12.87 1.84 2.38
N VAL A 73 -11.64 2.19 2.81
CA VAL A 73 -11.41 3.36 3.66
C VAL A 73 -11.67 4.66 2.89
N ILE A 74 -11.27 4.75 1.62
CA ILE A 74 -11.54 5.92 0.78
C ILE A 74 -13.05 6.10 0.61
N ASP A 75 -13.78 5.03 0.27
CA ASP A 75 -15.24 5.08 0.10
C ASP A 75 -15.96 5.52 1.39
N GLN A 76 -15.49 5.05 2.56
CA GLN A 76 -16.04 5.46 3.84
C GLN A 76 -15.76 6.92 4.18
N VAL A 77 -14.58 7.43 3.84
CA VAL A 77 -14.23 8.86 4.02
C VAL A 77 -15.07 9.72 3.09
N ASP A 78 -15.23 9.31 1.84
CA ASP A 78 -16.01 10.05 0.85
C ASP A 78 -17.50 10.09 1.22
N ALA A 79 -18.07 8.97 1.69
CA ALA A 79 -19.44 8.91 2.19
C ALA A 79 -19.65 9.77 3.46
N ARG A 80 -18.65 9.86 4.34
CA ARG A 80 -18.70 10.74 5.53
C ARG A 80 -18.61 12.22 5.16
N ASN A 81 -17.77 12.57 4.19
CA ASN A 81 -17.67 13.94 3.71
C ASN A 81 -18.97 14.37 3.00
N SER A 82 -19.56 13.49 2.19
CA SER A 82 -20.82 13.76 1.49
C SER A 82 -22.02 13.96 2.43
N THR A 83 -22.04 13.29 3.58
CA THR A 83 -23.11 13.45 4.58
C THR A 83 -22.95 14.68 5.47
N ALA A 84 -21.72 15.16 5.68
CA ALA A 84 -21.46 16.41 6.39
C ALA A 84 -21.96 17.65 5.63
N ASP A 85 -22.08 17.57 4.29
CA ASP A 85 -22.58 18.66 3.45
C ASP A 85 -24.12 18.71 3.33
N THR A 86 -24.85 17.73 3.87
CA THR A 86 -26.33 17.66 3.74
C THR A 86 -27.10 18.19 4.96
N GLU A 87 -26.42 18.68 5.99
CA GLU A 87 -27.07 19.35 7.14
C GLU A 87 -26.81 20.86 7.13
N ALA A 88 -27.03 21.49 5.98
CA ALA A 88 -27.12 22.95 5.86
C ALA A 88 -28.58 23.35 5.62
N THR A 89 -29.16 23.97 6.65
CA THR A 89 -30.40 24.75 6.63
C THR A 89 -30.52 25.58 5.35
N PRO A 90 -31.69 25.61 4.67
CA PRO A 90 -31.90 26.49 3.53
C PRO A 90 -31.95 27.94 4.02
N ASP A 91 -31.49 28.86 3.17
CA ASP A 91 -31.51 30.32 3.35
C ASP A 91 -30.26 30.96 3.97
N THR A 92 -29.15 30.95 3.23
CA THR A 92 -28.23 32.09 3.19
C THR A 92 -27.63 32.18 1.77
N PRO A 93 -27.76 33.32 1.05
CA PRO A 93 -27.19 33.45 -0.28
C PRO A 93 -25.66 33.38 -0.21
N ALA A 94 -25.09 32.49 -1.03
CA ALA A 94 -23.66 32.24 -1.14
C ALA A 94 -22.87 33.53 -1.40
N PRO A 95 -21.63 33.65 -0.88
CA PRO A 95 -20.75 34.76 -1.20
C PRO A 95 -20.54 34.79 -2.71
N THR A 96 -20.98 35.88 -3.36
CA THR A 96 -20.67 36.15 -4.76
C THR A 96 -19.17 36.35 -4.90
N VAL A 97 -18.48 35.30 -5.31
CA VAL A 97 -17.08 35.35 -5.72
C VAL A 97 -17.01 36.13 -7.02
N ASP A 98 -16.13 37.12 -7.12
CA ASP A 98 -16.00 37.94 -8.32
C ASP A 98 -15.35 37.13 -9.47
N LEU A 99 -16.13 36.78 -10.49
CA LEU A 99 -15.64 36.00 -11.64
C LEU A 99 -14.77 36.80 -12.62
N THR A 100 -14.53 38.10 -12.39
CA THR A 100 -13.73 38.93 -13.32
C THR A 100 -12.29 38.47 -13.44
N ALA A 101 -11.69 37.92 -12.38
CA ALA A 101 -10.34 37.35 -12.39
C ALA A 101 -10.21 36.22 -13.43
N TYR A 102 -11.24 35.39 -13.55
CA TYR A 102 -11.23 34.20 -14.41
C TYR A 102 -11.53 34.49 -15.89
N ARG A 103 -11.84 35.74 -16.27
CA ARG A 103 -12.06 36.11 -17.69
C ARG A 103 -10.81 35.96 -18.56
N ARG A 104 -9.62 36.01 -17.94
CA ARG A 104 -8.34 35.82 -18.64
C ARG A 104 -7.78 34.41 -18.49
N ALA A 105 -8.49 33.55 -17.77
CA ALA A 105 -8.08 32.16 -17.62
C ALA A 105 -8.27 31.44 -18.96
N ARG A 106 -7.36 30.50 -19.25
CA ARG A 106 -7.43 29.63 -20.43
C ARG A 106 -7.31 28.17 -20.03
N ILE A 107 -7.96 27.30 -20.80
CA ILE A 107 -7.85 25.85 -20.60
C ILE A 107 -6.52 25.39 -21.19
N THR A 108 -5.76 24.63 -20.40
CA THR A 108 -4.46 24.08 -20.83
C THR A 108 -4.39 22.57 -20.76
N GLY A 109 -5.31 21.95 -20.01
CA GLY A 109 -5.42 20.50 -19.94
C GLY A 109 -6.86 20.09 -19.70
N TYR A 110 -7.25 19.01 -20.37
CA TYR A 110 -8.51 18.33 -20.20
C TYR A 110 -8.24 16.84 -20.00
N ALA A 111 -8.86 16.25 -18.99
CA ALA A 111 -8.85 14.82 -18.77
C ALA A 111 -10.26 14.35 -18.41
N GLN A 112 -10.68 13.24 -19.02
CA GLN A 112 -11.94 12.57 -18.72
C GLN A 112 -11.66 11.13 -18.33
N LEU A 113 -12.10 10.75 -17.13
CA LEU A 113 -11.97 9.40 -16.60
C LEU A 113 -13.38 8.90 -16.24
N GLY A 114 -14.04 8.27 -17.21
CA GLY A 114 -15.45 7.90 -17.07
C GLY A 114 -16.33 9.14 -16.94
N ASP A 115 -17.03 9.24 -15.81
CA ASP A 115 -17.93 10.36 -15.48
C ASP A 115 -17.20 11.54 -14.84
N LEU A 116 -15.95 11.36 -14.42
CA LEU A 116 -15.12 12.41 -13.82
C LEU A 116 -14.45 13.22 -14.92
N THR A 117 -14.70 14.53 -14.94
CA THR A 117 -14.01 15.49 -15.82
C THR A 117 -13.12 16.40 -14.99
N THR A 118 -11.85 16.51 -15.37
CA THR A 118 -10.88 17.37 -14.70
C THR A 118 -10.31 18.37 -15.70
N TYR A 119 -10.40 19.65 -15.34
CA TYR A 119 -9.83 20.74 -16.12
C TYR A 119 -8.62 21.33 -15.43
N ARG A 120 -7.62 21.69 -16.23
CA ARG A 120 -6.46 22.47 -15.79
C ARG A 120 -6.50 23.82 -16.48
N LEU A 121 -6.73 24.86 -15.69
CA LEU A 121 -6.77 26.24 -16.13
C LEU A 121 -5.44 26.92 -15.81
N LEU A 122 -5.08 27.89 -16.64
CA LEU A 122 -4.00 28.82 -16.37
C LEU A 122 -4.61 30.21 -16.26
N ASP A 123 -4.48 30.82 -15.09
CA ASP A 123 -4.96 32.18 -14.84
C ASP A 123 -4.09 33.23 -15.58
N GLY A 124 -4.53 34.48 -15.63
CA GLY A 124 -3.80 35.59 -16.26
C GLY A 124 -2.37 35.77 -15.74
N ASP A 125 -2.11 35.38 -14.48
CA ASP A 125 -0.78 35.40 -13.84
C ASP A 125 0.04 34.11 -14.08
N ASN A 126 -0.35 33.28 -15.05
CA ASN A 126 0.24 31.97 -15.34
C ASN A 126 0.29 31.01 -14.12
N ARG A 127 -0.66 31.14 -13.19
CA ARG A 127 -0.82 30.17 -12.10
C ARG A 127 -1.71 29.02 -12.55
N PRO A 128 -1.25 27.76 -12.42
CA PRO A 128 -2.07 26.60 -12.75
C PRO A 128 -3.11 26.36 -11.65
N THR A 129 -4.39 26.31 -12.03
CA THR A 129 -5.52 26.05 -11.13
C THR A 129 -6.30 24.85 -11.66
N THR A 130 -6.73 23.94 -10.79
CA THR A 130 -7.53 22.77 -11.20
C THR A 130 -9.02 22.99 -10.95
N SER A 131 -9.88 22.22 -11.63
CA SER A 131 -11.34 22.25 -11.38
C SER A 131 -11.69 21.99 -9.91
N HIS A 132 -10.95 21.11 -9.24
CA HIS A 132 -11.16 20.83 -7.82
C HIS A 132 -10.78 22.01 -6.91
N ASP A 133 -9.77 22.79 -7.28
CA ASP A 133 -9.41 24.01 -6.53
C ASP A 133 -10.48 25.10 -6.69
N LEU A 134 -11.16 25.16 -7.84
CA LEU A 134 -12.27 26.08 -8.08
C LEU A 134 -13.51 25.68 -7.26
N GLU A 135 -13.82 24.39 -7.20
CA GLU A 135 -14.90 23.86 -6.37
C GLU A 135 -14.68 24.16 -4.89
N ARG A 136 -13.44 24.02 -4.38
CA ARG A 136 -13.07 24.40 -3.01
C ARG A 136 -13.24 25.89 -2.72
N GLN A 137 -13.22 26.73 -3.74
CA GLN A 137 -13.49 28.17 -3.62
C GLN A 137 -14.98 28.52 -3.70
N GLY A 138 -15.86 27.51 -3.81
CA GLY A 138 -17.31 27.70 -3.91
C GLY A 138 -17.79 28.04 -5.33
N LEU A 139 -16.99 27.76 -6.36
CA LEU A 139 -17.37 27.94 -7.76
C LEU A 139 -17.91 26.62 -8.32
N THR A 140 -19.07 26.67 -8.96
CA THR A 140 -19.63 25.49 -9.66
C THR A 140 -19.07 25.41 -11.07
N VAL A 141 -18.42 24.30 -11.41
CA VAL A 141 -17.83 24.05 -12.72
C VAL A 141 -18.80 23.20 -13.55
N VAL A 142 -19.32 23.75 -14.65
CA VAL A 142 -20.20 23.03 -15.58
C VAL A 142 -19.40 22.61 -16.82
N PRO A 143 -19.13 21.31 -17.02
CA PRO A 143 -18.39 20.83 -18.18
C PRO A 143 -19.26 20.91 -19.44
N MET A 144 -18.78 21.58 -20.49
CA MET A 144 -19.47 21.63 -21.80
C MET A 144 -18.68 20.89 -22.90
N GLY A 145 -17.38 20.67 -22.70
CA GLY A 145 -16.53 19.90 -23.62
C GLY A 145 -15.04 20.08 -23.31
N ALA A 146 -14.18 19.56 -24.18
CA ALA A 146 -12.72 19.55 -23.96
C ALA A 146 -12.08 20.95 -23.92
N CYS A 147 -12.62 21.90 -24.69
CA CYS A 147 -12.12 23.28 -24.78
C CYS A 147 -13.14 24.33 -24.35
N HIS A 148 -14.20 23.92 -23.65
CA HIS A 148 -15.24 24.83 -23.19
C HIS A 148 -15.72 24.42 -21.82
N LEU A 149 -15.56 25.31 -20.85
CA LEU A 149 -16.10 25.15 -19.50
C LEU A 149 -16.83 26.41 -19.08
N ARG A 150 -17.90 26.23 -18.32
CA ARG A 150 -18.67 27.34 -17.77
C ARG A 150 -18.51 27.35 -16.26
N LEU A 151 -17.96 28.44 -15.73
CA LEU A 151 -17.92 28.70 -14.30
C LEU A 151 -19.18 29.46 -13.90
N ALA A 152 -19.81 29.03 -12.83
CA ALA A 152 -20.95 29.72 -12.24
C ALA A 152 -20.68 30.02 -10.75
N SER A 153 -21.07 31.22 -10.32
CA SER A 153 -21.13 31.63 -8.90
C SER A 153 -22.45 32.36 -8.69
N GLY A 154 -23.43 31.66 -8.12
CA GLY A 154 -24.79 32.20 -7.96
C GLY A 154 -25.39 32.66 -9.31
N ALA A 155 -25.60 33.97 -9.46
CA ALA A 155 -26.17 34.57 -10.67
C ALA A 155 -25.14 34.87 -11.78
N GLN A 156 -23.84 34.88 -11.47
CA GLN A 156 -22.79 35.23 -12.43
C GLN A 156 -22.24 33.98 -13.10
N HIS A 157 -22.00 34.09 -14.41
CA HIS A 157 -21.43 33.02 -15.22
C HIS A 157 -20.27 33.57 -16.06
N ALA A 158 -19.20 32.79 -16.17
CA ALA A 158 -18.08 33.08 -17.05
C ALA A 158 -17.79 31.85 -17.92
N ASP A 159 -17.79 32.06 -19.22
CA ASP A 159 -17.41 31.02 -20.20
C ASP A 159 -15.91 31.12 -20.46
N ILE A 160 -15.21 30.00 -20.32
CA ILE A 160 -13.76 29.92 -20.47
C ILE A 160 -13.45 28.91 -21.57
N GLY A 161 -12.61 29.36 -22.51
CA GLY A 161 -12.16 28.58 -23.65
C GLY A 161 -10.68 28.18 -23.59
N CYS A 162 -10.31 27.37 -24.56
CA CYS A 162 -8.98 27.43 -25.16
C CYS A 162 -8.91 28.70 -26.04
#